data_AF-A0A059JH40-F1
#
_entry.id   AF-A0A059JH40-F1
#
_cell.length_a   1.000
_cell.length_b   1.000
_cell.length_c   1.000
_cell.angle_alpha   90.00
_cell.angle_beta   90.00
_cell.angle_gamma   90.00
#
_symmetry.space_group_name_H-M   'P 1'
#
loop_
_entity.id
_entity.type
_entity.pdbx_description
1 polymer ?
#
loop_
_entity_poly.entity_id
_entity_poly.type
_entity_poly.pdbx_seq_one_letter_code
_entity_poly.pdbx_strand_id
1 'polypeptide(L)'
;MGSLHAQVSPQEDDGTLSAVFDNNNPPRLGTDVGIRLPLSAMAAFASGMALGASHGSTKAAFRFRAENAHRFPTNPTGWYQYHKSKNYASMVGGLKEGTKLGLKVGIGAVAFCIFEETVDHARGNRDFLSTVTAGLSFSGVYSLLARHDVYTAARTAKVGLKLSLAYGLLQDLFASFRGSRPQYIQFVFNVFGKSGSP
;
A
#
# COMPACT_ATOMS: atom_id res chain seq x y z
N MET A 1 55.03 -6.45 7.68
CA MET A 1 53.87 -5.79 8.32
C MET A 1 52.67 -6.04 7.44
N GLY A 2 51.98 -7.17 7.65
CA GLY A 2 50.80 -7.54 6.87
C GLY A 2 49.58 -6.82 7.43
N SER A 3 48.87 -6.08 6.57
CA SER A 3 47.58 -5.49 6.91
C SER A 3 46.53 -6.59 6.97
N LEU A 4 46.00 -6.82 8.16
CA LEU A 4 44.84 -7.65 8.42
C LEU A 4 43.69 -7.19 7.51
N HIS A 5 43.35 -8.01 6.52
CA HIS A 5 42.02 -7.95 5.93
C HIS A 5 41.04 -8.20 7.08
N ALA A 6 40.31 -7.16 7.45
CA ALA A 6 39.16 -7.30 8.35
C ALA A 6 38.19 -8.25 7.66
N GLN A 7 38.23 -9.49 8.11
CA GLN A 7 37.32 -10.56 7.77
C GLN A 7 35.94 -10.11 8.28
N VAL A 8 35.12 -9.59 7.37
CA VAL A 8 33.71 -9.28 7.66
C VAL A 8 33.07 -10.61 8.02
N SER A 9 32.66 -10.70 9.27
CA SER A 9 32.01 -11.86 9.89
C SER A 9 30.81 -12.34 9.08
N PRO A 10 30.49 -13.65 9.11
CA PRO A 10 29.27 -14.17 8.48
C PRO A 10 28.09 -13.44 9.11
N GLN A 11 27.33 -12.72 8.27
CA GLN A 11 26.11 -12.03 8.65
C GLN A 11 25.15 -13.11 9.17
N GLU A 12 24.80 -13.03 10.45
CA GLU A 12 23.83 -13.92 11.08
C GLU A 12 22.54 -13.95 10.24
N ASP A 13 21.93 -15.13 10.17
CA ASP A 13 20.74 -15.46 9.39
C ASP A 13 19.53 -14.61 9.82
N ASP A 14 19.51 -13.34 9.43
CA ASP A 14 18.46 -12.39 9.76
C ASP A 14 17.25 -12.57 8.81
N GLY A 15 16.53 -13.66 9.10
CA GLY A 15 15.17 -13.90 8.65
C GLY A 15 15.08 -14.61 7.31
N THR A 16 14.77 -15.90 7.34
CA THR A 16 14.36 -16.78 6.22
C THR A 16 13.67 -16.16 5.00
N LEU A 17 12.96 -15.04 5.12
CA LEU A 17 12.36 -14.30 4.00
C LEU A 17 13.35 -13.40 3.23
N SER A 18 14.32 -12.77 3.89
CA SER A 18 15.36 -11.96 3.23
C SER A 18 16.20 -12.83 2.31
N ALA A 19 16.63 -14.00 2.79
CA ALA A 19 17.38 -15.00 2.03
C ALA A 19 16.62 -15.56 0.80
N VAL A 20 15.28 -15.68 0.88
CA VAL A 20 14.45 -16.17 -0.25
C VAL A 20 14.31 -15.12 -1.35
N PHE A 21 14.33 -13.83 -1.01
CA PHE A 21 14.16 -12.72 -1.95
C PHE A 21 15.47 -11.97 -2.25
N ASP A 22 16.59 -12.51 -1.77
CA ASP A 22 17.89 -11.88 -1.92
C ASP A 22 18.29 -11.87 -3.40
N ASN A 23 18.57 -10.68 -3.92
CA ASN A 23 18.97 -10.46 -5.31
C ASN A 23 20.14 -9.48 -5.30
N ASN A 24 21.15 -9.72 -6.15
CA ASN A 24 22.36 -8.87 -6.30
C ASN A 24 22.10 -7.41 -6.74
N ASN A 25 20.84 -6.99 -6.85
CA ASN A 25 20.44 -5.64 -7.22
C ASN A 25 20.25 -4.75 -5.98
N PRO A 26 20.48 -3.43 -6.10
CA PRO A 26 20.29 -2.50 -4.98
C PRO A 26 18.83 -2.49 -4.49
N PRO A 27 18.59 -2.54 -3.16
CA PRO A 27 17.25 -2.68 -2.59
C PRO A 27 16.31 -1.53 -3.00
N ARG A 28 15.07 -1.88 -3.36
CA ARG A 28 14.04 -0.91 -3.74
C ARG A 28 13.76 0.04 -2.58
N LEU A 29 13.88 1.35 -2.83
CA LEU A 29 13.81 2.43 -1.83
C LEU A 29 14.90 2.41 -0.73
N GLY A 30 15.95 1.57 -0.86
CA GLY A 30 17.06 1.49 0.09
C GLY A 30 16.72 0.75 1.39
N THR A 31 15.63 -0.02 1.41
CA THR A 31 15.15 -0.75 2.59
C THR A 31 15.00 -2.23 2.28
N ASP A 32 15.42 -3.08 3.22
CA ASP A 32 15.22 -4.54 3.15
C ASP A 32 13.73 -4.92 3.13
N VAL A 33 13.40 -6.00 2.44
CA VAL A 33 12.07 -6.64 2.40
C VAL A 33 11.54 -6.93 3.80
N GLY A 34 12.41 -7.35 4.72
CA GLY A 34 12.04 -7.69 6.11
C GLY A 34 11.41 -6.54 6.89
N ILE A 35 11.86 -5.30 6.66
CA ILE A 35 11.32 -4.10 7.31
C ILE A 35 10.23 -3.45 6.45
N ARG A 36 10.31 -3.58 5.12
CA ARG A 36 9.37 -2.97 4.16
C ARG A 36 7.98 -3.58 4.25
N LEU A 37 7.87 -4.90 4.41
CA LEU A 37 6.58 -5.61 4.53
C LEU A 37 5.75 -5.14 5.74
N PRO A 38 6.25 -5.17 6.98
CA PRO A 38 5.49 -4.69 8.13
C PRO A 38 5.24 -3.18 8.07
N LEU A 39 6.21 -2.38 7.59
CA LEU A 39 6.05 -0.93 7.48
C LEU A 39 4.94 -0.54 6.50
N SER A 40 4.94 -1.13 5.31
CA SER A 40 3.89 -0.89 4.30
C SER A 40 2.52 -1.36 4.79
N ALA A 41 2.45 -2.51 5.47
CA ALA A 41 1.23 -3.01 6.10
C ALA A 41 0.69 -2.05 7.16
N MET A 42 1.55 -1.53 8.03
CA MET A 42 1.19 -0.56 9.08
C MET A 42 0.71 0.77 8.47
N ALA A 43 1.41 1.29 7.46
CA ALA A 43 1.02 2.52 6.77
C ALA A 43 -0.33 2.37 6.06
N ALA A 44 -0.54 1.23 5.39
CA ALA A 44 -1.78 0.87 4.74
C ALA A 44 -2.93 0.69 5.75
N PHE A 45 -2.66 0.03 6.87
CA PHE A 45 -3.61 -0.14 7.96
C PHE A 45 -4.02 1.22 8.57
N ALA A 46 -3.06 2.08 8.89
CA ALA A 46 -3.32 3.40 9.47
C ALA A 46 -4.17 4.26 8.52
N SER A 47 -3.84 4.25 7.23
CA SER A 47 -4.60 4.96 6.18
C SER A 47 -6.02 4.40 6.05
N GLY A 48 -6.17 3.07 6.00
CA GLY A 48 -7.48 2.42 5.93
C GLY A 48 -8.30 2.63 7.20
N MET A 49 -7.67 2.65 8.37
CA MET A 49 -8.30 2.92 9.65
C MET A 49 -8.80 4.36 9.73
N ALA A 50 -8.01 5.36 9.31
CA ALA A 50 -8.43 6.75 9.31
C ALA A 50 -9.65 6.99 8.40
N LEU A 51 -9.60 6.46 7.16
CA LEU A 51 -10.72 6.56 6.21
C LEU A 51 -11.96 5.82 6.70
N GLY A 52 -11.79 4.59 7.20
CA GLY A 52 -12.89 3.78 7.70
C GLY A 52 -13.51 4.34 8.98
N ALA A 53 -12.69 4.93 9.86
CA ALA A 53 -13.17 5.58 11.08
C ALA A 53 -13.93 6.87 10.78
N SER A 54 -13.44 7.71 9.87
CA SER A 54 -14.16 8.92 9.43
C SER A 54 -15.52 8.58 8.81
N HIS A 55 -15.55 7.59 7.92
CA HIS A 55 -16.80 7.16 7.28
C HIS A 55 -17.76 6.47 8.26
N GLY A 56 -17.24 5.55 9.09
CA GLY A 56 -18.03 4.79 10.05
C GLY A 56 -18.61 5.64 11.17
N SER A 57 -17.86 6.63 11.66
CA SER A 57 -18.31 7.57 12.69
C SER A 57 -19.46 8.43 12.19
N THR A 58 -19.32 9.02 11.01
CA THR A 58 -20.37 9.82 10.36
C THR A 58 -21.65 9.00 10.14
N LYS A 59 -21.50 7.77 9.63
CA LYS A 59 -22.63 6.85 9.39
C LYS A 59 -23.37 6.49 10.68
N ALA A 60 -22.65 6.16 11.75
CA ALA A 60 -23.24 5.84 13.04
C ALA A 60 -23.90 7.07 13.70
N ALA A 61 -23.30 8.25 13.56
CA ALA A 61 -23.89 9.50 14.04
C ALA A 61 -25.21 9.84 13.32
N PHE A 62 -25.29 9.65 11.99
CA PHE A 62 -26.54 9.85 11.26
C PHE A 62 -27.62 8.84 11.63
N ARG A 63 -27.25 7.56 11.82
CA ARG A 63 -28.19 6.54 12.31
C ARG A 63 -28.75 6.90 13.68
N PHE A 64 -27.88 7.27 14.62
CA PHE A 64 -28.31 7.69 15.96
C PHE A 64 -29.28 8.88 15.91
N ARG A 65 -29.01 9.86 15.04
CA ARG A 65 -29.89 11.02 14.83
C ARG A 65 -31.23 10.64 14.21
N ALA A 66 -31.24 9.72 13.25
CA ALA A 66 -32.45 9.22 12.61
C ALA A 66 -33.32 8.44 13.61
N GLU A 67 -32.72 7.54 14.38
CA GLU A 67 -33.40 6.76 15.42
C GLU A 67 -33.98 7.65 16.52
N ASN A 68 -33.28 8.71 16.91
CA ASN A 68 -33.71 9.64 17.97
C ASN A 68 -34.44 10.88 17.45
N ALA A 69 -34.79 10.96 16.16
CA ALA A 69 -35.48 12.13 15.59
C ALA A 69 -36.86 12.39 16.22
N HIS A 70 -37.44 11.39 16.88
CA HIS A 70 -38.70 11.51 17.61
C HIS A 70 -38.53 11.69 19.13
N ARG A 71 -37.29 11.65 19.65
CA ARG A 71 -36.97 11.72 21.10
C ARG A 71 -35.97 12.83 21.37
N PHE A 72 -36.35 14.07 21.09
CA PHE A 72 -35.51 15.22 21.43
C PHE A 72 -35.60 15.57 22.92
N PRO A 73 -34.46 15.78 23.60
CA PRO A 73 -34.47 16.24 24.99
C PRO A 73 -35.09 17.64 25.10
N THR A 74 -35.91 17.85 26.14
CA THR A 74 -36.50 19.16 26.45
C THR A 74 -35.76 19.89 27.58
N ASN A 75 -34.88 19.21 28.32
CA ASN A 75 -34.10 19.77 29.42
C ASN A 75 -32.60 19.89 29.06
N PRO A 76 -31.85 20.83 29.67
CA PRO A 76 -30.42 20.99 29.44
C PRO A 76 -29.60 19.72 29.78
N THR A 77 -29.95 19.03 30.86
CA THR A 77 -29.26 17.80 31.29
C THR A 77 -29.42 16.65 30.28
N GLY A 78 -30.60 16.51 29.66
CA GLY A 78 -30.83 15.50 28.63
C GLY A 78 -30.07 15.79 27.34
N TRP A 79 -29.84 17.07 27.01
CA TRP A 79 -28.97 17.44 25.89
C TRP A 79 -27.52 17.00 26.09
N TYR A 80 -27.00 17.05 27.33
CA TYR A 80 -25.67 16.51 27.63
C TYR A 80 -25.60 14.99 27.41
N GLN A 81 -26.57 14.25 27.95
CA GLN A 81 -26.64 12.80 27.78
C GLN A 81 -26.81 12.39 26.32
N TYR A 82 -27.61 13.12 25.56
CA TYR A 82 -27.80 12.92 24.13
C TYR A 82 -26.47 13.03 23.37
N HIS A 83 -25.68 14.08 23.61
CA HIS A 83 -24.39 14.28 22.97
C HIS A 83 -23.37 13.21 23.38
N LYS A 84 -23.36 12.80 24.65
CA LYS A 84 -22.51 11.70 25.15
C LYS A 84 -22.82 10.39 24.44
N SER A 85 -24.10 10.01 24.36
CA SER A 85 -24.54 8.77 23.68
C SER A 85 -24.30 8.82 22.18
N LYS A 86 -24.54 9.97 21.53
CA LYS A 86 -24.24 10.18 20.10
C LYS A 86 -22.75 10.01 19.81
N ASN A 87 -21.89 10.63 20.62
CA ASN A 87 -20.45 10.54 20.46
C ASN A 87 -19.96 9.11 20.71
N TYR A 88 -20.51 8.41 21.70
CA TYR A 88 -20.20 7.00 21.93
C TYR A 88 -20.58 6.11 20.73
N ALA A 89 -21.81 6.24 20.22
CA ALA A 89 -22.26 5.49 19.04
C ALA A 89 -21.39 5.79 17.80
N SER A 90 -21.03 7.06 17.62
CA SER A 90 -20.10 7.51 16.56
C SER A 90 -18.71 6.89 16.70
N MET A 91 -18.12 6.90 17.90
CA MET A 91 -16.79 6.32 18.16
C MET A 91 -16.78 4.81 17.94
N VAL A 92 -17.78 4.08 18.43
CA VAL A 92 -17.90 2.63 18.24
C VAL A 92 -18.08 2.29 16.75
N GLY A 93 -18.92 3.05 16.03
CA GLY A 93 -19.11 2.89 14.59
C GLY A 93 -17.84 3.17 13.80
N GLY A 94 -17.10 4.22 14.17
CA GLY A 94 -15.81 4.56 13.58
C GLY A 94 -14.76 3.48 13.82
N LEU A 95 -14.61 2.99 15.05
CA LEU A 95 -13.63 1.95 15.37
C LEU A 95 -13.93 0.64 14.63
N LYS A 96 -15.20 0.25 14.54
CA LYS A 96 -15.62 -0.99 13.86
C LYS A 96 -15.35 -0.96 12.35
N GLU A 97 -15.75 0.11 11.66
CA GLU A 97 -15.49 0.23 10.21
C GLU A 97 -14.02 0.55 9.92
N GLY A 98 -13.35 1.33 10.77
CA GLY A 98 -11.93 1.65 10.69
C GLY A 98 -11.05 0.40 10.79
N THR A 99 -11.25 -0.42 11.81
CA THR A 99 -10.50 -1.68 11.96
C THR A 99 -10.75 -2.64 10.80
N LYS A 100 -12.02 -2.79 10.38
CA LYS A 100 -12.38 -3.64 9.24
C LYS A 100 -11.70 -3.20 7.94
N LEU A 101 -11.74 -1.91 7.62
CA LEU A 101 -11.12 -1.38 6.41
C LEU A 101 -9.59 -1.40 6.51
N GLY A 102 -9.03 -1.01 7.65
CA GLY A 102 -7.60 -1.05 7.93
C GLY A 102 -7.01 -2.44 7.74
N LEU A 103 -7.64 -3.47 8.31
CA LEU A 103 -7.20 -4.87 8.14
C LEU A 103 -7.29 -5.31 6.67
N LYS A 104 -8.39 -4.99 5.98
CA LYS A 104 -8.57 -5.37 4.57
C LYS A 104 -7.48 -4.77 3.68
N VAL A 105 -7.18 -3.49 3.87
CA VAL A 105 -6.16 -2.78 3.07
C VAL A 105 -4.76 -3.20 3.50
N GLY A 106 -4.50 -3.43 4.79
CA GLY A 106 -3.22 -3.92 5.30
C GLY A 106 -2.85 -5.30 4.76
N ILE A 107 -3.79 -6.26 4.77
CA ILE A 107 -3.60 -7.59 4.16
C ILE A 107 -3.35 -7.44 2.64
N GLY A 108 -4.10 -6.56 1.98
CA GLY A 108 -3.90 -6.27 0.56
C GLY A 108 -2.51 -5.69 0.25
N ALA A 109 -1.99 -4.82 1.11
CA ALA A 109 -0.65 -4.23 0.96
C ALA A 109 0.45 -5.29 1.11
N VAL A 110 0.34 -6.18 2.10
CA VAL A 110 1.28 -7.31 2.26
C VAL A 110 1.27 -8.20 1.02
N ALA A 111 0.08 -8.60 0.57
CA ALA A 111 -0.06 -9.44 -0.62
C ALA A 111 0.53 -8.75 -1.87
N PHE A 112 0.27 -7.46 -2.05
CA PHE A 112 0.85 -6.67 -3.15
C PHE A 112 2.38 -6.65 -3.08
N CYS A 113 2.99 -6.41 -1.92
CA CYS A 113 4.44 -6.40 -1.76
C CYS A 113 5.07 -7.77 -2.01
N ILE A 114 4.41 -8.87 -1.63
CA ILE A 114 4.87 -10.23 -1.96
C ILE A 114 4.83 -10.46 -3.48
N PHE A 115 3.76 -10.05 -4.15
CA PHE A 115 3.68 -10.12 -5.61
C PHE A 115 4.76 -9.29 -6.28
N GLU A 116 5.01 -8.07 -5.79
CA GLU A 116 6.05 -7.18 -6.31
C GLU A 116 7.44 -7.83 -6.20
N GLU A 117 7.78 -8.41 -5.05
CA GLU A 117 9.07 -9.08 -4.86
C GLU A 117 9.19 -10.37 -5.69
N THR A 118 8.10 -11.13 -5.84
CA THR A 118 8.07 -12.33 -6.69
C THR A 118 8.36 -11.98 -8.15
N VAL A 119 7.76 -10.90 -8.66
CA VAL A 119 7.97 -10.45 -10.04
C VAL A 119 9.38 -9.86 -10.23
N ASP A 120 9.89 -9.14 -9.24
CA ASP A 120 11.25 -8.59 -9.26
C ASP A 120 12.31 -9.71 -9.30
N HIS A 121 12.13 -10.78 -8.52
CA HIS A 121 13.03 -11.95 -8.55
C HIS A 121 12.94 -12.72 -9.88
N ALA A 122 11.74 -12.86 -10.47
CA ALA A 122 11.55 -13.56 -11.74
C ALA A 122 12.14 -12.82 -12.96
N ARG A 123 12.21 -11.47 -12.94
CA ARG A 123 12.69 -10.68 -14.08
C ARG A 123 14.15 -10.22 -13.98
N GLY A 124 14.77 -10.30 -12.80
CA GLY A 124 16.15 -9.85 -12.59
C GLY A 124 16.40 -8.34 -12.76
N ASN A 125 15.35 -7.56 -13.07
CA ASN A 125 15.37 -6.12 -13.27
C ASN A 125 14.21 -5.48 -12.50
N ARG A 126 14.50 -4.41 -11.73
CA ARG A 126 13.53 -3.69 -10.90
C ARG A 126 13.06 -2.41 -11.61
N ASP A 127 12.00 -2.50 -12.40
CA ASP A 127 11.41 -1.39 -13.18
C ASP A 127 9.89 -1.23 -12.91
N PHE A 128 9.28 -0.10 -13.30
CA PHE A 128 7.81 0.14 -13.17
C PHE A 128 6.94 -0.98 -13.75
N LEU A 129 7.45 -1.72 -14.73
CA LEU A 129 6.73 -2.84 -15.35
C LEU A 129 6.49 -3.98 -14.36
N SER A 130 7.37 -4.21 -13.38
CA SER A 130 7.15 -5.23 -12.34
C SER A 130 5.99 -4.83 -11.43
N THR A 131 5.93 -3.56 -11.03
CA THR A 131 4.87 -2.97 -10.22
C THR A 131 3.51 -2.98 -10.94
N VAL A 132 3.50 -2.71 -12.26
CA VAL A 132 2.28 -2.82 -13.09
C VAL A 132 1.82 -4.28 -13.22
N THR A 133 2.74 -5.22 -13.41
CA THR A 133 2.42 -6.65 -13.55
C THR A 133 1.91 -7.20 -12.21
N ALA A 134 2.55 -6.86 -11.10
CA ALA A 134 2.12 -7.21 -9.75
C ALA A 134 0.74 -6.63 -9.44
N GLY A 135 0.49 -5.37 -9.81
CA GLY A 135 -0.82 -4.72 -9.64
C GLY A 135 -1.94 -5.36 -10.47
N LEU A 136 -1.65 -5.74 -11.72
CA LEU A 136 -2.60 -6.46 -12.57
C LEU A 136 -2.88 -7.87 -12.03
N SER A 137 -1.86 -8.60 -11.59
CA SER A 137 -2.02 -9.91 -10.96
C SER A 137 -2.83 -9.83 -9.67
N PHE A 138 -2.53 -8.87 -8.81
CA PHE A 138 -3.27 -8.64 -7.57
C PHE A 138 -4.74 -8.26 -7.85
N SER A 139 -4.99 -7.38 -8.84
CA SER A 139 -6.33 -7.03 -9.29
C SER A 139 -7.10 -8.22 -9.88
N GLY A 140 -6.42 -9.09 -10.62
CA GLY A 140 -7.00 -10.30 -11.19
C GLY A 140 -7.44 -11.28 -10.11
N VAL A 141 -6.55 -11.58 -9.16
CA VAL A 141 -6.84 -12.45 -8.00
C VAL A 141 -7.98 -11.87 -7.16
N TYR A 142 -7.96 -10.57 -6.87
CA TYR A 142 -9.04 -9.91 -6.13
C TYR A 142 -10.38 -10.01 -6.86
N SER A 143 -10.40 -9.83 -8.19
CA SER A 143 -11.63 -9.91 -8.99
C SER A 143 -12.21 -11.33 -9.07
N LEU A 144 -11.35 -12.35 -9.09
CA LEU A 144 -11.78 -13.75 -9.06
C LEU A 144 -12.34 -14.14 -7.69
N LEU A 145 -11.66 -13.77 -6.60
CA LEU A 145 -12.11 -14.04 -5.23
C LEU A 145 -13.45 -13.36 -4.91
N ALA A 146 -13.71 -12.19 -5.48
CA ALA A 146 -14.95 -11.44 -5.28
C ALA A 146 -16.10 -11.85 -6.22
N ARG A 147 -15.89 -12.82 -7.14
CA ARG A 147 -16.88 -13.34 -8.12
C ARG A 147 -17.66 -12.21 -8.82
N HIS A 148 -16.95 -11.16 -9.24
CA HIS A 148 -17.58 -10.00 -9.87
C HIS A 148 -18.06 -10.32 -11.29
N ASP A 149 -19.23 -9.80 -11.66
CA ASP A 149 -19.71 -9.76 -13.03
C ASP A 149 -18.71 -9.00 -13.93
N VAL A 150 -18.67 -9.33 -15.23
CA VAL A 150 -17.64 -8.92 -16.21
C VAL A 150 -17.45 -7.39 -16.23
N TYR A 151 -18.54 -6.63 -16.07
CA TYR A 151 -18.52 -5.18 -16.02
C TYR A 151 -17.84 -4.61 -14.75
N THR A 152 -18.01 -5.28 -13.61
CA THR A 152 -17.40 -4.87 -12.34
C THR A 152 -15.92 -5.27 -12.29
N ALA A 153 -15.58 -6.42 -12.88
CA ALA A 153 -14.20 -6.85 -13.07
C ALA A 153 -13.42 -5.86 -13.95
N ALA A 154 -13.99 -5.45 -15.09
CA ALA A 154 -13.37 -4.47 -15.99
C ALA A 154 -13.12 -3.11 -15.31
N ARG A 155 -14.07 -2.65 -14.49
CA ARG A 155 -13.91 -1.40 -13.72
C ARG A 155 -12.78 -1.51 -12.70
N THR A 156 -12.70 -2.64 -12.01
CA THR A 156 -11.65 -2.92 -11.01
C THR A 156 -10.28 -2.97 -11.68
N ALA A 157 -10.16 -3.67 -12.81
CA ALA A 157 -8.94 -3.74 -13.60
C ALA A 157 -8.48 -2.35 -14.08
N LYS A 158 -9.40 -1.50 -14.56
CA LYS A 158 -9.07 -0.14 -15.00
C LYS A 158 -8.57 0.74 -13.86
N VAL A 159 -9.17 0.62 -12.67
CA VAL A 159 -8.72 1.34 -11.48
C VAL A 159 -7.36 0.82 -11.02
N GLY A 160 -7.18 -0.50 -10.96
CA GLY A 160 -5.90 -1.14 -10.65
C GLY A 160 -4.78 -0.66 -11.58
N LEU A 161 -5.00 -0.71 -12.89
CA LEU A 161 -4.04 -0.25 -13.90
C LEU A 161 -3.62 1.21 -13.68
N LYS A 162 -4.57 2.12 -13.47
CA LYS A 162 -4.26 3.54 -13.25
C LYS A 162 -3.44 3.77 -11.98
N LEU A 163 -3.80 3.08 -10.90
CA LEU A 163 -3.12 3.21 -9.62
C LEU A 163 -1.70 2.63 -9.67
N SER A 164 -1.53 1.45 -10.26
CA SER A 164 -0.21 0.81 -10.39
C SER A 164 0.72 1.57 -11.33
N LEU A 165 0.18 2.14 -12.43
CA LEU A 165 0.96 3.00 -13.32
C LEU A 165 1.42 4.27 -12.59
N ALA A 166 0.51 4.95 -11.88
CA ALA A 166 0.85 6.16 -11.13
C ALA A 166 1.88 5.88 -10.04
N TYR A 167 1.71 4.78 -9.29
CA TYR A 167 2.62 4.38 -8.23
C TYR A 167 4.01 3.99 -8.75
N GLY A 168 4.10 3.20 -9.84
CA GLY A 168 5.36 2.83 -10.45
C GLY A 168 6.15 4.03 -10.99
N LEU A 169 5.47 5.00 -11.64
CA LEU A 169 6.11 6.23 -12.10
C LEU A 169 6.62 7.10 -10.93
N LEU A 170 5.88 7.16 -9.82
CA LEU A 170 6.30 7.83 -8.60
C LEU A 170 7.55 7.15 -8.00
N GLN A 171 7.57 5.82 -7.94
CA GLN A 171 8.74 5.07 -7.47
C GLN A 171 9.99 5.34 -8.33
N ASP A 172 9.85 5.33 -9.65
CA ASP A 172 10.96 5.61 -10.57
C ASP A 172 11.48 7.05 -10.48
N LEU A 173 10.58 8.02 -10.24
CA LEU A 173 10.94 9.41 -10.01
C LEU A 173 11.77 9.56 -8.71
N PHE A 174 11.34 8.91 -7.63
CA PHE A 174 12.08 8.89 -6.37
C PHE A 174 13.44 8.18 -6.50
N ALA A 175 13.51 7.10 -7.28
CA ALA A 175 14.76 6.41 -7.58
C ALA A 175 15.73 7.32 -8.38
N SER A 176 15.20 8.08 -9.34
CA SER A 176 15.96 9.04 -10.15
C SER A 176 16.54 10.17 -9.31
N PHE A 177 15.77 10.71 -8.34
CA PHE A 177 16.27 11.72 -7.41
C PHE A 177 17.34 11.20 -6.44
N ARG A 178 17.34 9.89 -6.15
CA ARG A 178 18.33 9.25 -5.28
C ARG A 178 19.60 8.79 -6.01
N GLY A 179 19.69 9.05 -7.32
CA GLY A 179 20.87 8.73 -8.14
C GLY A 179 20.91 7.30 -8.69
N SER A 180 19.95 6.45 -8.31
CA SER A 180 19.78 5.09 -8.86
C SER A 180 18.87 5.17 -10.09
N ARG A 181 19.43 5.56 -11.25
CA ARG A 181 18.66 5.73 -12.49
C ARG A 181 18.13 4.38 -12.99
N PRO A 182 16.81 4.20 -13.14
CA PRO A 182 16.26 2.99 -13.76
C PRO A 182 16.70 2.88 -15.24
N GLN A 183 16.90 1.64 -15.72
CA GLN A 183 17.58 1.37 -17.00
C GLN A 183 16.84 1.95 -18.22
N TYR A 184 15.51 2.09 -18.17
CA TYR A 184 14.76 2.70 -19.28
C TYR A 184 15.09 4.18 -19.48
N ILE A 185 15.43 4.91 -18.41
CA ILE A 185 15.86 6.30 -18.53
C ILE A 185 17.17 6.35 -19.32
N GLN A 186 18.07 5.40 -19.08
CA GLN A 186 19.30 5.28 -19.88
C GLN A 186 19.02 4.91 -21.34
N PHE A 187 18.05 4.01 -21.62
CA PHE A 187 17.65 3.70 -23.00
C PHE A 187 17.03 4.92 -23.71
N VAL A 188 16.12 5.64 -23.05
CA VAL A 188 15.50 6.86 -23.60
C VAL A 188 16.57 7.95 -23.81
N PHE A 189 17.46 8.19 -22.85
CA PHE A 189 18.58 9.12 -23.02
C PHE A 189 19.56 8.67 -24.11
N ASN A 190 19.83 7.37 -24.29
CA ASN A 190 20.68 6.88 -25.38
C ASN A 190 20.00 6.99 -26.76
N VAL A 191 18.70 6.76 -26.83
CA VAL A 191 17.91 6.88 -28.07
C VAL A 191 17.78 8.34 -28.49
N PHE A 192 17.50 9.26 -27.55
CA PHE A 192 17.44 10.69 -27.84
C PHE A 192 18.83 11.34 -27.96
N GLY A 193 19.84 10.83 -27.26
CA GLY A 193 21.23 11.29 -27.35
C GLY A 193 21.90 10.97 -28.68
N LYS A 194 21.47 9.89 -29.37
CA LYS A 194 21.94 9.54 -30.72
C LYS A 194 21.41 10.45 -31.83
N SER A 195 20.45 11.33 -31.55
CA SER A 195 19.89 12.27 -32.53
C SER A 195 20.63 13.63 -32.55
N GLY A 196 21.68 13.79 -31.75
CA GLY A 196 22.34 15.09 -31.51
C GLY A 196 23.80 15.21 -31.94
N SER A 197 24.31 14.34 -32.83
CA SER A 197 25.67 14.46 -33.37
C SER A 197 25.66 14.44 -34.90
N PRO A 198 25.87 15.59 -35.58
CA PRO A 198 26.43 15.60 -36.93
C PRO A 198 27.88 15.12 -36.93
#